data_AF-A0A093FXW7-F1
#
_entry.id   AF-A0A093FXW7-F1
#
_cell.length_a   1.000
_cell.length_b   1.000
_cell.length_c   1.000
_cell.angle_alpha   90.00
_cell.angle_beta   90.00
_cell.angle_gamma   90.00
#
_symmetry.space_group_name_H-M   'P 1'
#
loop_
_entity.id
_entity.type
_entity.pdbx_description
1 polymer ?
#
loop_
_entity_poly.entity_id
_entity_poly.type
_entity_poly.pdbx_seq_one_letter_code
_entity_poly.pdbx_strand_id
1 'polypeptide(L)'
;MVRFKNRYVLCEVVSEDPRCRQCIEDRAVGLAVRDAIGRVHGDYGLACCSISFTVKYLNAYTGTVLLRCRKDSYRLLCSALPFVRQLESRNQRYPCALNTLHVGGTIRTCQKFLIQYNRRQLLRLLQNCTNEEERRCVQKSLLSCSLTEEQSQSGDEEDDGSPE
;
A
#
# COMPACT_ATOMS: atom_id res chain seq x y z
N MET A 1 -28.60 -9.46 -8.92
CA MET A 1 -27.78 -9.68 -7.71
C MET A 1 -26.97 -8.42 -7.38
N VAL A 2 -27.18 -7.79 -6.22
CA VAL A 2 -26.57 -6.50 -5.86
C VAL A 2 -25.33 -6.74 -5.00
N ARG A 3 -24.17 -6.19 -5.38
CA ARG A 3 -22.89 -6.34 -4.64
C ARG A 3 -22.40 -5.00 -4.11
N PHE A 4 -21.92 -4.98 -2.86
CA PHE A 4 -21.23 -3.81 -2.30
C PHE A 4 -19.91 -3.53 -3.04
N LYS A 5 -19.78 -2.31 -3.56
CA LYS A 5 -18.58 -1.86 -4.28
C LYS A 5 -17.58 -1.25 -3.29
N ASN A 6 -16.42 -1.88 -3.17
CA ASN A 6 -15.30 -1.37 -2.39
C ASN A 6 -14.29 -0.65 -3.28
N ARG A 7 -13.47 0.19 -2.66
CA ARG A 7 -12.25 0.77 -3.22
C ARG A 7 -11.07 0.36 -2.35
N TYR A 8 -9.92 0.22 -2.99
CA TYR A 8 -8.66 -0.08 -2.34
C TYR A 8 -7.72 1.09 -2.59
N VAL A 9 -7.16 1.65 -1.53
CA VAL A 9 -6.21 2.75 -1.58
C VAL A 9 -4.86 2.18 -1.20
N LEU A 10 -3.93 2.21 -2.14
CA LEU A 10 -2.54 1.84 -1.95
C LEU A 10 -1.78 3.09 -1.49
N CYS A 11 -1.14 2.99 -0.34
CA CYS A 11 -0.39 4.08 0.29
C CYS A 11 1.04 3.66 0.59
N GLU A 12 1.91 4.66 0.71
CA GLU A 12 3.28 4.53 1.18
C GLU A 12 3.45 5.34 2.47
N VAL A 13 3.99 4.71 3.50
CA VAL A 13 4.39 5.37 4.74
C VAL A 13 5.79 5.94 4.55
N VAL A 14 5.86 7.26 4.47
CA VAL A 14 7.12 7.99 4.44
C VAL A 14 7.46 8.37 5.87
N SER A 15 8.61 7.91 6.35
CA SER A 15 9.19 8.30 7.64
C SER A 15 10.64 8.72 7.39
N GLU A 16 11.09 9.74 8.11
CA GLU A 16 12.46 10.24 8.05
C GLU A 16 13.46 9.20 8.59
N ASP A 17 13.07 8.52 9.67
CA ASP A 17 13.90 7.51 10.32
C ASP A 17 13.56 6.09 9.85
N PRO A 18 14.52 5.35 9.26
CA PRO A 18 14.26 3.99 8.76
C PRO A 18 14.00 2.98 9.89
N ARG A 19 14.46 3.26 11.12
CA ARG A 19 14.22 2.39 12.30
C ARG A 19 12.73 2.37 12.68
N CYS A 20 12.04 3.50 12.51
CA CYS A 20 10.63 3.65 12.83
C CYS A 20 9.74 2.72 11.99
N ARG A 21 10.19 2.38 10.77
CA ARG A 21 9.44 1.50 9.86
C ARG A 21 9.23 0.10 10.42
N GLN A 22 10.18 -0.44 11.18
CA GLN A 22 10.09 -1.78 11.78
C GLN A 22 9.07 -1.88 12.92
N CYS A 23 8.65 -0.74 13.46
CA CYS A 23 7.70 -0.67 14.56
C CYS A 23 6.26 -0.38 14.06
N ILE A 24 6.04 -0.27 12.75
CA ILE A 24 4.70 0.01 12.21
C ILE A 24 3.84 -1.25 12.28
N GLU A 25 2.69 -1.13 12.95
CA GLU A 25 1.71 -2.19 13.09
C GLU A 25 0.38 -1.81 12.42
N ASP A 26 -0.37 -2.81 11.94
CA ASP A 26 -1.68 -2.61 11.28
C ASP A 26 -2.65 -1.78 12.13
N ARG A 27 -2.67 -2.06 13.44
CA ARG A 27 -3.52 -1.36 14.40
C ARG A 27 -3.14 0.12 14.49
N ALA A 28 -1.84 0.43 14.56
CA ALA A 28 -1.34 1.80 14.65
C ALA A 28 -1.77 2.61 13.43
N VAL A 29 -1.58 2.05 12.22
CA VAL A 29 -1.99 2.69 10.97
C VAL A 29 -3.51 2.89 10.92
N GLY A 30 -4.27 1.85 11.27
CA GLY A 30 -5.73 1.93 11.27
C GLY A 30 -6.30 2.92 12.27
N LEU A 31 -5.65 3.12 13.42
CA LEU A 31 -6.03 4.13 14.41
C LEU A 31 -5.67 5.54 13.95
N ALA A 32 -4.44 5.75 13.47
CA ALA A 32 -3.97 7.06 13.02
C ALA A 32 -4.79 7.59 11.84
N VAL A 33 -5.18 6.73 10.89
CA VAL A 33 -6.05 7.11 9.78
C VAL A 33 -7.45 7.48 10.26
N ARG A 34 -8.03 6.73 11.21
CA ARG A 34 -9.35 7.05 11.78
C ARG A 34 -9.32 8.38 12.54
N ASP A 35 -8.30 8.60 13.35
CA ASP A 35 -8.09 9.87 14.05
C ASP A 35 -7.98 11.04 13.06
N ALA A 36 -7.20 10.89 11.99
CA ALA A 36 -7.09 11.91 10.95
C ALA A 36 -8.43 12.18 10.24
N ILE A 37 -9.22 11.15 9.95
CA ILE A 37 -10.57 11.33 9.39
C ILE A 37 -11.47 12.10 10.36
N GLY A 38 -11.47 11.73 11.65
CA GLY A 38 -12.25 12.42 12.67
C GLY A 38 -11.85 13.89 12.81
N ARG A 39 -10.55 14.20 12.78
CA ARG A 39 -10.05 15.58 12.84
C ARG A 39 -10.41 16.43 11.61
N VAL A 40 -10.42 15.84 10.42
CA VAL A 40 -10.64 16.58 9.16
C VAL A 40 -12.14 16.68 8.82
N HIS A 41 -12.89 15.60 9.02
CA HIS A 41 -14.27 15.47 8.54
C HIS A 41 -15.30 15.30 9.67
N GLY A 42 -14.88 15.35 10.94
CA GLY A 42 -15.73 15.16 12.10
C GLY A 42 -16.30 13.75 12.25
N ASP A 43 -17.31 13.62 13.11
CA ASP A 43 -17.96 12.35 13.42
C ASP A 43 -18.67 11.74 12.21
N TYR A 44 -19.22 12.59 11.33
CA TYR A 44 -19.87 12.14 10.10
C TYR A 44 -18.89 11.39 9.19
N GLY A 45 -17.74 12.01 8.88
CA GLY A 45 -16.73 11.38 8.03
C GLY A 45 -16.16 10.11 8.67
N LEU A 46 -15.92 10.15 9.99
CA LEU A 46 -15.45 9.00 10.74
C LEU A 46 -16.45 7.84 10.68
N ALA A 47 -17.74 8.08 10.91
CA ALA A 47 -18.78 7.06 10.85
C ALA A 47 -18.92 6.47 9.44
N CYS A 48 -18.95 7.32 8.40
CA CYS A 48 -19.06 6.88 7.01
C CYS A 48 -17.89 5.95 6.60
N CYS A 49 -16.66 6.31 6.98
CA CYS A 49 -15.49 5.51 6.65
C CYS A 49 -15.40 4.24 7.51
N SER A 50 -15.71 4.32 8.81
CA SER A 50 -15.48 3.23 9.77
C SER A 50 -16.24 1.94 9.46
N ILE A 51 -17.41 2.02 8.82
CA ILE A 51 -18.25 0.84 8.50
C ILE A 51 -17.50 -0.21 7.66
N SER A 52 -16.60 0.22 6.78
CA SER A 52 -15.93 -0.66 5.81
C SER A 52 -14.41 -0.53 5.79
N PHE A 53 -13.89 0.40 6.60
CA PHE A 53 -12.47 0.69 6.66
C PHE A 53 -11.73 -0.47 7.31
N THR A 54 -10.80 -1.06 6.56
CA THR A 54 -9.91 -2.12 7.07
C THR A 54 -8.53 -1.97 6.43
N VAL A 55 -7.48 -2.13 7.24
CA VAL A 55 -6.12 -2.32 6.73
C VAL A 55 -6.04 -3.77 6.24
N LYS A 56 -5.72 -3.96 4.96
CA LYS A 56 -5.68 -5.28 4.31
C LYS A 56 -4.28 -5.84 4.16
N TYR A 57 -3.30 -4.96 4.05
CA TYR A 57 -1.91 -5.33 3.90
C TYR A 57 -1.06 -4.19 4.42
N LEU A 58 0.00 -4.56 5.14
CA LEU A 58 1.06 -3.67 5.57
C LEU A 58 2.37 -4.42 5.37
N ASN A 59 3.33 -3.75 4.76
CA ASN A 59 4.71 -4.17 4.77
C ASN A 59 5.53 -3.12 5.50
N ALA A 60 5.96 -3.47 6.71
CA ALA A 60 6.79 -2.61 7.55
C ALA A 60 8.12 -2.24 6.87
N TYR A 61 8.73 -3.16 6.12
CA TYR A 61 10.02 -2.93 5.47
C TYR A 61 9.94 -1.92 4.32
N THR A 62 8.95 -2.09 3.43
CA THR A 62 8.75 -1.19 2.28
C THR A 62 7.88 0.03 2.61
N GLY A 63 7.22 0.05 3.76
CA GLY A 63 6.24 1.08 4.13
C GLY A 63 4.96 1.01 3.29
N THR A 64 4.66 -0.10 2.61
CA THR A 64 3.49 -0.18 1.73
C THR A 64 2.25 -0.59 2.52
N VAL A 65 1.14 0.14 2.33
CA VAL A 65 -0.14 -0.10 3.00
C VAL A 65 -1.25 -0.24 1.97
N LEU A 66 -2.14 -1.22 2.14
CA LEU A 66 -3.37 -1.34 1.37
C LEU A 66 -4.57 -1.15 2.29
N LEU A 67 -5.33 -0.08 2.04
CA LEU A 67 -6.52 0.27 2.79
C LEU A 67 -7.76 -0.08 1.97
N ARG A 68 -8.74 -0.73 2.60
CA ARG A 68 -10.07 -0.93 2.01
C ARG A 68 -11.03 0.14 2.52
N CYS A 69 -11.90 0.63 1.65
CA CYS A 69 -13.02 1.50 1.99
C CYS A 69 -14.20 1.28 1.04
N ARG A 70 -15.36 1.85 1.34
CA ARG A 70 -16.51 1.89 0.43
C ARG A 70 -16.26 2.84 -0.74
N LYS A 71 -16.87 2.54 -1.88
CA LYS A 71 -16.82 3.40 -3.08
C LYS A 71 -17.39 4.81 -2.84
N ASP A 72 -18.27 4.99 -1.87
CA ASP A 72 -18.89 6.30 -1.62
C ASP A 72 -18.00 7.18 -0.72
N SER A 73 -17.23 6.56 0.18
CA SER A 73 -16.44 7.24 1.21
C SER A 73 -14.94 7.35 0.91
N TYR A 74 -14.44 6.77 -0.19
CA TYR A 74 -13.00 6.79 -0.49
C TYR A 74 -12.42 8.21 -0.64
N ARG A 75 -13.22 9.19 -1.10
CA ARG A 75 -12.77 10.59 -1.21
C ARG A 75 -12.47 11.22 0.14
N LEU A 76 -13.29 10.91 1.16
CA LEU A 76 -13.06 11.35 2.54
C LEU A 76 -11.80 10.72 3.10
N LEU A 77 -11.60 9.42 2.85
CA LEU A 77 -10.37 8.73 3.23
C LEU A 77 -9.15 9.36 2.54
N CYS A 78 -9.15 9.49 1.21
CA CYS A 78 -7.99 10.01 0.47
C CYS A 78 -7.62 11.45 0.86
N SER A 79 -8.61 12.30 1.14
CA SER A 79 -8.35 13.67 1.61
C SER A 79 -7.81 13.72 3.04
N ALA A 80 -8.12 12.72 3.88
CA ALA A 80 -7.60 12.65 5.25
C ALA A 80 -6.17 12.09 5.34
N LEU A 81 -5.75 11.24 4.39
CA LEU A 81 -4.44 10.55 4.44
C LEU A 81 -3.23 11.49 4.63
N PRO A 82 -3.10 12.63 3.93
CA PRO A 82 -1.96 13.54 4.11
C PRO A 82 -1.89 14.18 5.50
N PHE A 83 -2.99 14.16 6.26
CA PHE A 83 -3.08 14.73 7.61
C PHE A 83 -2.72 13.72 8.72
N VAL A 84 -2.32 12.51 8.35
CA VAL A 84 -1.65 11.58 9.26
C VAL A 84 -0.21 12.04 9.41
N ARG A 85 0.15 12.50 10.61
CA ARG A 85 1.46 13.07 10.93
C ARG A 85 2.32 12.17 11.83
N GLN A 86 1.68 11.29 12.58
CA GLN A 86 2.34 10.45 13.57
C GLN A 86 1.66 9.08 13.65
N LEU A 87 2.46 8.05 13.83
CA LEU A 87 2.01 6.70 14.18
C LEU A 87 2.45 6.39 15.60
N GLU A 88 1.53 5.87 16.40
CA GLU A 88 1.80 5.44 17.77
C GLU A 88 1.91 3.92 17.80
N SER A 89 3.08 3.42 18.19
CA SER A 89 3.35 1.99 18.35
C SER A 89 4.24 1.76 19.55
N ARG A 90 3.92 0.74 20.37
CA ARG A 90 4.68 0.38 21.58
C ARG A 90 5.00 1.57 22.50
N ASN A 91 4.03 2.47 22.70
CA ASN A 91 4.14 3.71 23.49
C ASN A 91 5.19 4.72 22.97
N GLN A 92 5.62 4.58 21.72
CA GLN A 92 6.48 5.54 21.01
C GLN A 92 5.72 6.15 19.84
N ARG A 93 5.96 7.45 19.61
CA ARG A 93 5.36 8.20 18.50
C ARG A 93 6.42 8.41 17.43
N TYR A 94 6.08 8.02 16.20
CA TYR A 94 6.95 8.15 15.05
C TYR A 94 6.37 9.15 14.07
N PRO A 95 7.11 10.21 13.69
CA PRO A 95 6.66 11.13 12.66
C PRO A 95 6.63 10.39 11.31
N CYS A 96 5.51 10.51 10.62
CA CYS A 96 5.31 9.89 9.32
C CYS A 96 4.27 10.64 8.50
N ALA A 97 4.36 10.52 7.18
CA ALA A 97 3.33 10.94 6.25
C ALA A 97 2.82 9.72 5.45
N LEU A 98 1.52 9.72 5.13
CA LEU A 98 0.93 8.72 4.25
C LEU A 98 0.73 9.31 2.85
N ASN A 99 1.51 8.83 1.89
CA ASN A 99 1.37 9.19 0.49
C ASN A 99 0.45 8.20 -0.22
N THR A 100 -0.54 8.70 -0.96
CA THR A 100 -1.41 7.84 -1.77
C THR A 100 -0.74 7.55 -3.11
N LEU A 101 -0.52 6.27 -3.42
CA LEU A 101 0.07 5.83 -4.68
C LEU A 101 -0.98 5.54 -5.75
N HIS A 102 -2.04 4.81 -5.37
CA HIS A 102 -3.07 4.35 -6.32
C HIS A 102 -4.41 4.08 -5.64
N VAL A 103 -5.50 4.26 -6.39
CA VAL A 103 -6.85 3.89 -5.96
C VAL A 103 -7.45 2.90 -6.95
N GLY A 104 -7.58 1.64 -6.54
CA GLY A 104 -8.12 0.56 -7.36
C GLY A 104 -9.54 0.12 -6.95
N GLY A 105 -10.21 -0.59 -7.86
CA GLY A 105 -11.48 -1.27 -7.56
C GLY A 105 -11.28 -2.69 -7.02
N THR A 106 -10.16 -3.32 -7.35
CA THR A 106 -9.83 -4.70 -6.96
C THR A 106 -8.42 -4.76 -6.37
N ILE A 107 -8.16 -5.78 -5.56
CA ILE A 107 -6.82 -6.01 -5.01
C ILE A 107 -5.83 -6.35 -6.13
N ARG A 108 -6.24 -7.17 -7.11
CA ARG A 108 -5.42 -7.56 -8.26
C ARG A 108 -4.90 -6.36 -9.06
N THR A 109 -5.73 -5.33 -9.29
CA THR A 109 -5.30 -4.11 -9.99
C THR A 109 -4.29 -3.30 -9.18
N CYS A 110 -4.48 -3.21 -7.85
CA CYS A 110 -3.51 -2.58 -6.95
C CYS A 110 -2.18 -3.33 -6.90
N GLN A 111 -2.21 -4.68 -6.93
CA GLN A 111 -1.00 -5.51 -6.97
C GLN A 111 -0.22 -5.32 -8.27
N LYS A 112 -0.90 -5.38 -9.44
CA LYS A 112 -0.27 -5.12 -10.74
C LYS A 112 0.39 -3.73 -10.77
N PHE A 113 -0.31 -2.71 -10.25
CA PHE A 113 0.25 -1.37 -10.10
C PHE A 113 1.47 -1.35 -9.17
N LEU A 114 1.40 -2.02 -8.01
CA LEU A 114 2.50 -2.05 -7.02
C LEU A 114 3.75 -2.71 -7.61
N ILE A 115 3.61 -3.79 -8.38
CA ILE A 115 4.73 -4.44 -9.07
C ILE A 115 5.37 -3.47 -10.05
N GLN A 116 4.57 -2.79 -10.88
CA GLN A 116 5.08 -1.82 -11.84
C GLN A 116 5.75 -0.61 -11.14
N TYR A 117 5.19 -0.15 -10.04
CA TYR A 117 5.75 0.91 -9.21
C TYR A 117 7.13 0.49 -8.67
N ASN A 118 7.23 -0.70 -8.05
CA ASN A 118 8.48 -1.21 -7.50
C ASN A 118 9.56 -1.39 -8.57
N ARG A 119 9.20 -1.88 -9.77
CA ARG A 119 10.15 -1.96 -10.90
C ARG A 119 10.72 -0.59 -11.27
N ARG A 120 9.86 0.43 -11.37
CA ARG A 120 10.30 1.81 -11.67
C ARG A 120 11.19 2.36 -10.56
N GLN A 121 10.89 2.06 -9.30
CA GLN A 121 11.72 2.50 -8.17
C GLN A 121 13.10 1.84 -8.19
N LEU A 122 13.19 0.53 -8.45
CA LEU A 122 14.48 -0.16 -8.58
C LEU A 122 15.34 0.41 -9.72
N LEU A 123 14.74 0.72 -10.87
CA LEU A 123 15.45 1.36 -11.99
C LEU A 123 15.96 2.75 -11.64
N ARG A 124 15.18 3.55 -10.90
CA ARG A 124 15.63 4.86 -10.39
C ARG A 124 16.75 4.72 -9.37
N LEU A 125 16.66 3.73 -8.46
CA LEU A 125 17.71 3.45 -7.49
C LEU A 125 19.03 3.10 -8.19
N LEU A 126 18.99 2.24 -9.23
CA LEU A 126 20.18 1.93 -10.02
C LEU A 126 20.88 3.14 -10.63
N GLN A 127 20.10 4.14 -11.08
CA GLN A 127 20.67 5.37 -11.65
C GLN A 127 21.34 6.24 -10.58
N ASN A 128 20.84 6.19 -9.35
CA ASN A 128 21.32 7.02 -8.24
C ASN A 128 22.40 6.34 -7.38
N CYS A 129 22.59 5.02 -7.50
CA CYS A 129 23.61 4.29 -6.73
C CYS A 129 25.03 4.76 -7.06
N THR A 130 25.74 5.24 -6.04
CA THR A 130 27.17 5.61 -6.15
C THR A 130 28.09 4.43 -5.83
N ASN A 131 27.61 3.48 -5.02
CA ASN A 131 28.38 2.32 -4.56
C ASN A 131 28.22 1.11 -5.51
N GLU A 132 29.32 0.42 -5.81
CA GLU A 132 29.32 -0.78 -6.67
C GLU A 132 28.58 -1.97 -6.03
N GLU A 133 28.70 -2.12 -4.71
CA GLU A 133 28.06 -3.22 -3.96
C GLU A 133 26.52 -3.12 -4.00
N GLU A 134 25.99 -1.91 -3.77
CA GLU A 134 24.56 -1.62 -3.87
C GLU A 134 24.06 -1.87 -5.29
N ARG A 135 24.81 -1.40 -6.30
CA ARG A 135 24.48 -1.62 -7.71
C ARG A 135 24.39 -3.12 -8.03
N ARG A 136 25.34 -3.92 -7.54
CA ARG A 136 25.33 -5.37 -7.71
C ARG A 136 24.15 -6.03 -6.99
N CYS A 137 23.78 -5.54 -5.80
CA CYS A 137 22.61 -6.03 -5.07
C CYS A 137 21.32 -5.77 -5.86
N VAL A 138 21.11 -4.55 -6.34
CA VAL A 138 19.92 -4.18 -7.11
C VAL A 138 19.87 -4.93 -8.45
N GLN A 139 21.01 -5.15 -9.12
CA GLN A 139 21.09 -5.98 -10.32
C GLN A 139 20.67 -7.43 -10.04
N LYS A 140 21.13 -8.03 -8.93
CA LYS A 140 20.70 -9.38 -8.52
C LYS A 140 19.19 -9.43 -8.28
N SER A 141 18.63 -8.43 -7.60
CA SER A 141 17.18 -8.35 -7.38
C SER A 141 16.40 -8.26 -8.70
N LEU A 142 16.85 -7.44 -9.65
CA LEU A 142 16.21 -7.35 -10.98
C LEU A 142 16.26 -8.67 -11.75
N LEU A 143 17.43 -9.31 -11.81
CA LEU A 143 17.59 -10.61 -12.46
C LEU A 143 16.68 -11.67 -11.84
N SER A 144 16.55 -11.67 -10.51
CA SER A 144 15.66 -12.60 -9.81
C SER A 144 14.18 -12.38 -10.15
N CYS A 145 13.76 -11.14 -10.42
CA CYS A 145 12.38 -10.84 -10.80
C CYS A 145 12.03 -11.32 -12.22
N SER A 146 12.99 -11.30 -13.16
CA SER A 146 12.75 -11.75 -14.55
C SER A 146 12.43 -13.24 -14.62
N LEU A 147 13.09 -14.05 -13.80
CA LEU A 147 12.88 -15.51 -13.77
C LEU A 147 11.49 -15.91 -13.24
N THR A 148 10.83 -15.03 -12.46
CA THR A 148 9.51 -15.33 -11.86
C THR A 148 8.36 -15.00 -12.81
N GLU A 149 8.54 -14.09 -13.77
CA GLU A 149 7.47 -13.72 -14.71
C GLU A 149 7.13 -14.88 -15.67
N GLU A 150 8.15 -15.61 -16.13
CA GLU A 150 8.00 -16.76 -17.03
C GLU A 150 7.14 -17.88 -16.40
N GLN A 151 7.26 -18.09 -15.09
CA GLN A 151 6.48 -19.11 -14.36
C GLN A 151 5.02 -18.70 -14.10
N SER A 152 4.74 -17.39 -14.04
CA SER A 152 3.39 -16.88 -13.85
C SER A 152 2.58 -16.81 -15.14
N GLN A 153 3.24 -16.63 -16.30
CA GLN A 153 2.57 -16.64 -17.61
C GLN A 153 2.21 -18.06 -18.07
N SER A 154 3.02 -19.08 -17.73
CA SER A 154 2.73 -20.47 -18.08
C SER A 154 1.56 -21.08 -17.28
N GLY A 155 1.13 -20.46 -16.18
CA GLY A 155 0.04 -20.96 -15.33
C GLY A 155 -1.35 -20.37 -15.64
N ASP A 156 -1.43 -19.34 -16.49
CA ASP A 156 -2.69 -18.68 -16.87
C ASP A 156 -3.27 -19.22 -18.21
N GLU A 157 -2.61 -20.15 -18.91
CA GLU A 157 -3.06 -20.71 -20.20
C GLU A 157 -3.75 -22.10 -20.12
N GLU A 158 -3.86 -22.72 -18.94
CA GLU A 158 -4.52 -24.02 -18.76
C GLU A 158 -5.74 -23.93 -17.83
N ASP A 159 -6.77 -23.16 -18.19
CA ASP A 159 -8.14 -23.38 -17.68
C ASP A 159 -9.19 -22.77 -18.61
N ASP A 160 -9.27 -23.28 -19.84
CA ASP A 160 -10.47 -23.15 -20.69
C ASP A 160 -10.93 -24.55 -21.10
N GLY A 161 -11.22 -25.37 -20.09
CA GLY A 161 -11.89 -26.66 -20.23
C GLY A 161 -13.39 -26.48 -20.10
N SER A 162 -14.10 -26.34 -21.21
CA SER A 162 -15.53 -26.64 -21.28
C SER A 162 -15.80 -28.04 -20.70
N PRO A 163 -16.85 -28.21 -19.88
CA PRO A 163 -17.91 -29.10 -20.35
C PRO A 163 -19.35 -28.67 -19.97
N GLU A 164 -20.21 -28.90 -20.96
CA GLU A 164 -21.69 -29.06 -20.96
C GLU A 164 -22.60 -27.86 -20.64
#